data_AF-A0A1Q6M8A5-F1
#
_entry.id   AF-A0A1Q6M8A5-F1
#
_cell.length_a   1.000
_cell.length_b   1.000
_cell.length_c   1.000
_cell.angle_alpha   90.00
_cell.angle_beta   90.00
_cell.angle_gamma   90.00
#
_symmetry.space_group_name_H-M   'P 1'
#
loop_
_entity.id
_entity.type
_entity.pdbx_description
1 polymer ?
#
loop_
_entity_poly.entity_id
_entity_poly.type
_entity_poly.pdbx_seq_one_letter_code
_entity_poly.pdbx_strand_id
1 'polypeptide(L)'
;MVTKKVKKIIRKKLYEYPIYDRLINELELEKDTTEGRDINSSIRSKNKISRGTEGQAIKNISIDVKINEYKKWKELIDTVLQDFRKCDKTKLKIVEYKFFGNIPEDIIADELYVSKSTVRSYLKDIYFEVGILAILNGLINENTIK
;
A
#
# COMPACT_ATOMS: atom_id res chain seq x y z
N MET A 1 -19.97 7.46 -4.79
CA MET A 1 -19.27 8.61 -4.15
C MET A 1 -18.20 8.05 -3.21
N VAL A 2 -16.90 8.24 -3.49
CA VAL A 2 -15.84 7.83 -2.56
C VAL A 2 -15.99 8.64 -1.29
N THR A 3 -16.22 7.98 -0.15
CA THR A 3 -16.39 8.67 1.13
C THR A 3 -15.08 9.34 1.55
N LYS A 4 -15.15 10.37 2.41
CA LYS A 4 -13.95 11.06 2.93
C LYS A 4 -12.93 10.09 3.56
N LYS A 5 -13.42 9.05 4.24
CA LYS A 5 -12.60 7.98 4.84
C LYS A 5 -11.84 7.18 3.77
N VAL A 6 -12.55 6.66 2.77
CA VAL A 6 -11.96 5.89 1.67
C VAL A 6 -10.90 6.71 0.94
N LYS A 7 -11.21 7.99 0.63
CA LYS A 7 -10.25 8.90 0.02
C LYS A 7 -8.97 9.06 0.85
N LYS A 8 -9.09 9.13 2.18
CA LYS A 8 -7.94 9.25 3.10
C LYS A 8 -7.07 7.99 3.09
N ILE A 9 -7.70 6.81 3.07
CA ILE A 9 -6.99 5.52 2.98
C ILE A 9 -6.21 5.45 1.67
N ILE A 10 -6.88 5.69 0.54
CA ILE A 10 -6.25 5.64 -0.79
C ILE A 10 -5.12 6.66 -0.88
N ARG A 11 -5.34 7.89 -0.43
CA ARG A 11 -4.31 8.93 -0.43
C ARG A 11 -3.07 8.47 0.33
N LYS A 12 -3.23 7.89 1.52
CA LYS A 12 -2.11 7.36 2.31
C LYS A 12 -1.37 6.28 1.52
N LYS A 13 -2.08 5.31 0.96
CA LYS A 13 -1.50 4.21 0.18
C LYS A 13 -0.73 4.70 -1.04
N LEU A 14 -1.27 5.67 -1.78
CA LEU A 14 -0.58 6.28 -2.93
C LEU A 14 0.71 7.02 -2.55
N TYR A 15 0.75 7.71 -1.40
CA TYR A 15 1.98 8.34 -0.91
C TYR A 15 3.02 7.33 -0.41
N GLU A 16 2.60 6.20 0.14
CA GLU A 16 3.50 5.16 0.61
C GLU A 16 4.01 4.26 -0.51
N TYR A 17 3.29 4.18 -1.63
CA TYR A 17 3.59 3.28 -2.75
C TYR A 17 5.07 3.32 -3.21
N PRO A 18 5.73 4.49 -3.39
CA PRO A 18 7.13 4.54 -3.80
C PRO A 18 8.12 3.82 -2.88
N ILE A 19 7.74 3.61 -1.62
CA ILE A 19 8.59 2.98 -0.60
C ILE A 19 8.09 1.57 -0.22
N TYR A 20 7.10 1.01 -0.91
CA TYR A 20 6.56 -0.32 -0.59
C TYR A 20 7.61 -1.42 -0.60
N ASP A 21 8.51 -1.45 -1.60
CA ASP A 21 9.54 -2.48 -1.68
C ASP A 21 10.51 -2.40 -0.50
N ARG A 22 10.87 -1.17 -0.09
CA ARG A 22 11.68 -0.95 1.10
C ARG A 22 10.95 -1.44 2.37
N LEU A 23 9.67 -1.09 2.52
CA LEU A 23 8.87 -1.51 3.68
C LEU A 23 8.70 -3.03 3.76
N ILE A 24 8.52 -3.69 2.62
CA ILE A 24 8.45 -5.16 2.55
C ILE A 24 9.78 -5.77 2.97
N ASN A 25 10.90 -5.28 2.44
CA ASN A 25 12.23 -5.79 2.79
C ASN A 25 12.57 -5.56 4.28
N GLU A 26 12.23 -4.40 4.83
CA GLU A 26 12.41 -4.11 6.27
C GLU A 26 11.61 -5.10 7.13
N LEU A 27 10.38 -5.43 6.74
CA LEU A 27 9.54 -6.41 7.44
C LEU A 27 10.07 -7.86 7.28
N GLU A 28 10.60 -8.21 6.12
CA GLU A 28 11.23 -9.51 5.90
C GLU A 28 12.51 -9.66 6.75
N LEU A 29 13.32 -8.60 6.87
CA LEU A 29 14.49 -8.59 7.77
C LEU A 29 14.12 -8.67 9.26
N GLU A 30 13.02 -8.05 9.68
CA GLU A 30 12.52 -8.17 11.06
C GLU A 30 12.15 -9.61 11.45
N LYS A 31 11.79 -10.45 10.46
CA LYS A 31 11.51 -11.87 10.64
C LYS A 31 12.81 -12.67 10.80
N ASP A 32 13.83 -12.33 10.00
CA ASP A 32 15.13 -13.03 10.00
C ASP A 32 16.00 -12.67 11.21
N THR A 33 15.89 -11.44 11.72
CA THR A 33 16.68 -10.95 12.87
C THR A 33 16.16 -11.43 14.23
N THR A 34 14.94 -11.96 14.30
CA THR A 34 14.45 -12.68 15.48
C THR A 34 15.12 -14.04 15.62
N GLU A 35 16.35 -14.00 16.13
CA GLU A 35 17.15 -15.08 16.70
C GLU A 35 17.43 -16.32 15.82
N GLY A 36 18.72 -16.54 15.53
CA GLY A 36 19.27 -17.75 14.90
C GLY A 36 19.14 -19.05 15.72
N ARG A 37 18.05 -19.22 16.48
CA ARG A 37 17.62 -20.49 17.04
C ARG A 37 16.40 -20.96 16.27
N ASP A 38 16.57 -22.11 15.60
CA ASP A 38 15.46 -22.85 15.00
C ASP A 38 14.31 -22.98 16.03
N ILE A 39 13.09 -22.64 15.63
CA ILE A 39 11.85 -22.78 16.41
C ILE A 39 11.73 -24.23 16.94
N ASN A 40 12.27 -25.20 16.20
CA ASN A 40 12.33 -26.61 16.60
C ASN A 40 13.36 -26.92 17.69
N SER A 41 14.35 -26.06 17.93
CA SER A 41 15.43 -26.30 18.90
C SER A 41 14.99 -26.17 20.38
N SER A 42 13.82 -25.59 20.64
CA SER A 42 13.28 -25.40 22.00
C SER A 42 12.17 -26.40 22.38
N ILE A 43 11.90 -27.39 21.52
CA ILE A 43 10.91 -28.45 21.81
C ILE A 43 11.55 -29.46 22.78
N ARG A 44 11.46 -29.18 24.09
CA ARG A 44 12.01 -30.04 25.15
C ARG A 44 11.24 -31.37 25.33
N SER A 45 10.02 -31.50 24.81
CA SER A 45 9.24 -32.74 24.86
C SER A 45 8.13 -32.77 23.79
N LYS A 46 7.66 -33.96 23.39
CA LYS A 46 6.43 -34.11 22.58
C LYS A 46 5.30 -33.30 23.25
N ASN A 47 4.64 -32.44 22.48
CA ASN A 47 3.48 -31.60 22.87
C ASN A 47 3.75 -30.41 23.83
N LYS A 48 5.00 -29.98 24.08
CA LYS A 48 5.26 -28.78 24.89
C LYS A 48 6.02 -27.72 24.08
N ILE A 49 5.34 -26.62 23.77
CA ILE A 49 5.91 -25.45 23.10
C ILE A 49 6.25 -24.39 24.16
N SER A 50 7.36 -23.68 23.98
CA SER A 50 7.73 -22.57 24.88
C SER A 50 6.92 -21.32 24.53
N ARG A 51 6.53 -20.53 25.54
CA ARG A 51 5.82 -19.25 25.32
C ARG A 51 6.61 -18.27 24.42
N GLY A 52 7.94 -18.35 24.42
CA GLY A 52 8.79 -17.56 23.53
C GLY A 52 8.63 -17.97 22.07
N THR A 53 8.61 -19.28 21.81
CA THR A 53 8.37 -19.87 20.49
C THR A 53 6.96 -19.54 19.98
N GLU A 54 5.95 -19.61 20.84
CA GLU A 54 4.56 -19.21 20.52
C GLU A 54 4.48 -17.71 20.17
N GLY A 55 5.07 -16.84 21.00
CA GLY A 55 5.08 -15.40 20.77
C GLY A 55 5.78 -15.00 19.47
N GLN A 56 6.87 -15.69 19.12
CA GLN A 56 7.58 -15.47 17.86
C GLN A 56 6.75 -15.92 16.64
N ALA A 57 6.08 -17.08 16.72
CA ALA A 57 5.17 -17.52 15.66
C ALA A 57 4.02 -16.53 15.42
N ILE A 58 3.42 -16.01 16.50
CA ILE A 58 2.37 -14.97 16.41
C ILE A 58 2.91 -13.69 15.76
N LYS A 59 4.12 -13.25 16.14
CA LYS A 59 4.77 -12.08 15.53
C LYS A 59 5.00 -12.29 14.03
N ASN A 60 5.52 -13.44 13.64
CA ASN A 60 5.78 -13.77 12.24
C ASN A 60 4.50 -13.79 11.41
N ILE A 61 3.42 -14.39 11.93
CA ILE A 61 2.09 -14.37 11.28
C ILE A 61 1.61 -12.92 11.08
N SER A 62 1.76 -12.06 12.09
CA SER A 62 1.38 -10.65 12.00
C SER A 62 2.18 -9.88 10.94
N ILE A 63 3.49 -10.15 10.84
CA ILE A 63 4.36 -9.59 9.80
C ILE A 63 3.94 -10.09 8.42
N ASP A 64 3.70 -11.39 8.25
CA ASP A 64 3.29 -11.99 6.98
C ASP A 64 1.95 -11.39 6.49
N VAL A 65 1.00 -11.12 7.40
CA VAL A 65 -0.26 -10.42 7.08
C VAL A 65 0.01 -9.00 6.55
N LYS A 66 0.90 -8.24 7.18
CA LYS A 66 1.26 -6.88 6.73
C LYS A 66 1.97 -6.89 5.37
N ILE A 67 2.91 -7.81 5.17
CA ILE A 67 3.61 -7.96 3.89
C ILE A 67 2.60 -8.28 2.78
N ASN A 68 1.67 -9.21 3.04
CA ASN A 68 0.62 -9.56 2.08
C ASN A 68 -0.29 -8.37 1.76
N GLU A 69 -0.63 -7.54 2.76
CA GLU A 69 -1.37 -6.30 2.53
C GLU A 69 -0.61 -5.36 1.59
N TYR A 70 0.68 -5.10 1.84
CA TYR A 70 1.49 -4.26 0.96
C TYR A 70 1.60 -4.82 -0.46
N LYS A 71 1.80 -6.13 -0.61
CA LYS A 71 1.88 -6.80 -1.93
C LYS A 71 0.59 -6.61 -2.73
N LYS A 72 -0.58 -6.80 -2.11
CA LYS A 72 -1.87 -6.59 -2.79
C LYS A 72 -2.13 -5.14 -3.16
N TRP A 73 -1.79 -4.19 -2.28
CA TRP A 73 -1.91 -2.77 -2.59
C TRP A 73 -0.95 -2.36 -3.72
N LYS A 74 0.27 -2.90 -3.73
CA LYS A 74 1.24 -2.68 -4.79
C LYS A 74 0.69 -3.16 -6.14
N GLU A 75 0.23 -4.41 -6.22
CA GLU A 75 -0.32 -5.01 -7.43
C GLU A 75 -1.51 -4.22 -8.00
N LEU A 76 -2.40 -3.76 -7.11
CA LEU A 76 -3.52 -2.92 -7.52
C LEU A 76 -3.04 -1.59 -8.12
N ILE A 77 -2.14 -0.88 -7.44
CA ILE A 77 -1.64 0.41 -7.91
C ILE A 77 -0.85 0.22 -9.21
N ASP A 78 -0.06 -0.85 -9.33
CA ASP A 78 0.66 -1.20 -10.56
C ASP A 78 -0.30 -1.37 -11.74
N THR A 79 -1.42 -2.06 -11.53
CA THR A 79 -2.45 -2.25 -12.54
C THR A 79 -3.02 -0.91 -13.02
N VAL A 80 -3.38 -0.02 -12.09
CA VAL A 80 -3.89 1.33 -12.40
C VAL A 80 -2.86 2.16 -13.16
N LEU A 81 -1.60 2.13 -12.73
CA LEU A 81 -0.52 2.87 -13.39
C LEU A 81 -0.24 2.33 -14.80
N GLN A 82 -0.33 1.02 -15.01
CA GLN A 82 -0.20 0.42 -16.34
C GLN A 82 -1.34 0.86 -17.26
N ASP A 83 -2.57 0.96 -16.75
CA ASP A 83 -3.70 1.46 -17.52
C ASP A 83 -3.52 2.94 -17.89
N PHE A 84 -3.04 3.78 -16.96
CA PHE A 84 -2.69 5.16 -17.28
C PHE A 84 -1.57 5.29 -18.31
N ARG A 85 -0.55 4.43 -18.26
CA ARG A 85 0.51 4.42 -19.29
C ARG A 85 -0.03 4.20 -20.70
N LYS A 86 -1.07 3.36 -20.83
CA LYS A 86 -1.70 3.04 -22.12
C LYS A 86 -2.70 4.10 -22.56
N CYS A 87 -3.57 4.54 -21.64
CA CYS A 87 -4.77 5.30 -21.96
C CYS A 87 -4.65 6.80 -21.66
N ASP A 88 -3.92 7.20 -20.61
CA ASP A 88 -3.90 8.59 -20.13
C ASP A 88 -2.56 8.96 -19.46
N LYS A 89 -1.63 9.46 -20.28
CA LYS A 89 -0.31 9.91 -19.83
C LYS A 89 -0.37 11.10 -18.88
N THR A 90 -1.42 11.91 -18.93
CA THR A 90 -1.57 13.10 -18.08
C THR A 90 -1.89 12.67 -16.66
N LYS A 91 -2.84 11.74 -16.48
CA LYS A 91 -3.12 11.13 -15.16
C LYS A 91 -1.89 10.47 -14.56
N LEU A 92 -1.11 9.76 -15.38
CA LEU A 92 0.14 9.15 -14.93
C LEU A 92 1.11 10.19 -14.34
N LYS A 93 1.41 11.27 -15.09
CA LYS A 93 2.30 12.34 -14.62
C LYS A 93 1.77 13.01 -13.35
N ILE A 94 0.45 13.21 -13.25
CA ILE A 94 -0.16 13.76 -12.03
C ILE A 94 0.09 12.85 -10.84
N VAL A 95 -0.01 11.53 -11.01
CA VAL A 95 0.29 10.57 -9.92
C VAL A 95 1.76 10.68 -9.51
N GLU A 96 2.67 10.63 -10.49
CA GLU A 96 4.11 10.70 -10.27
C GLU A 96 4.51 12.00 -9.55
N TYR A 97 4.09 13.15 -10.06
CA TYR A 97 4.40 14.43 -9.44
C TYR A 97 3.75 14.60 -8.07
N LYS A 98 2.47 14.20 -7.92
CA LYS A 98 1.75 14.48 -6.68
C LYS A 98 2.17 13.56 -5.53
N PHE A 99 2.28 12.26 -5.81
CA PHE A 99 2.47 11.25 -4.77
C PHE A 99 3.92 10.80 -4.65
N PHE A 100 4.67 10.77 -5.76
CA PHE A 100 6.06 10.30 -5.71
C PHE A 100 7.02 11.48 -5.50
N GLY A 101 6.78 12.59 -6.19
CA GLY A 101 7.54 13.83 -6.05
C GLY A 101 7.06 14.77 -4.95
N ASN A 102 5.88 14.51 -4.36
CA ASN A 102 5.22 15.39 -3.38
C ASN A 102 5.09 16.86 -3.82
N ILE A 103 4.86 17.09 -5.12
CA ILE A 103 4.82 18.42 -5.72
C ILE A 103 3.46 19.11 -5.42
N PRO A 104 3.46 20.43 -5.12
CA PRO A 104 2.23 21.23 -5.01
C PRO A 104 1.38 21.22 -6.30
N GLU A 105 0.06 21.31 -6.15
CA GLU A 105 -0.88 21.29 -7.30
C GLU A 105 -0.67 22.45 -8.27
N ASP A 106 -0.21 23.60 -7.78
CA ASP A 106 0.07 24.79 -8.60
C ASP A 106 1.23 24.53 -9.57
N ILE A 107 2.35 24.02 -9.05
CA ILE A 107 3.51 23.67 -9.85
C ILE A 107 3.18 22.54 -10.85
N ILE A 108 2.37 21.57 -10.45
CA ILE A 108 1.91 20.50 -11.35
C ILE A 108 1.06 21.07 -12.50
N ALA A 109 0.19 22.05 -12.20
CA ALA A 109 -0.64 22.69 -13.21
C ALA A 109 0.22 23.45 -14.23
N ASP A 110 1.21 24.19 -13.75
CA ASP A 110 2.17 24.92 -14.59
C ASP A 110 2.99 23.95 -15.46
N GLU A 111 3.55 22.89 -14.88
CA GLU A 111 4.39 21.90 -15.57
C GLU A 111 3.63 21.11 -16.64
N LEU A 112 2.34 20.84 -16.38
CA LEU A 112 1.48 20.11 -17.31
C LEU A 112 0.72 21.03 -18.28
N TYR A 113 0.90 22.34 -18.20
CA TYR A 113 0.20 23.35 -18.99
C TYR A 113 -1.33 23.19 -18.93
N VAL A 114 -1.86 22.87 -17.73
CA VAL A 114 -3.30 22.73 -17.48
C VAL A 114 -3.73 23.63 -16.33
N SER A 115 -5.03 23.89 -16.22
CA SER A 115 -5.54 24.63 -15.07
C SER A 115 -5.48 23.79 -13.79
N LYS A 116 -5.33 24.47 -12.64
CA LYS A 116 -5.41 23.84 -11.32
C LYS A 116 -6.72 23.08 -11.10
N SER A 117 -7.83 23.55 -11.67
CA SER A 117 -9.12 22.87 -11.59
C SER A 117 -9.10 21.52 -12.31
N THR A 118 -8.43 21.45 -13.47
CA THR A 118 -8.22 20.21 -14.22
C THR A 118 -7.36 19.21 -13.43
N VAL A 119 -6.24 19.66 -12.83
CA VAL A 119 -5.42 18.79 -11.95
C VAL A 119 -6.26 18.21 -10.81
N ARG A 120 -7.09 19.04 -10.16
CA ARG A 120 -7.99 18.58 -9.09
C ARG A 120 -9.07 17.62 -9.58
N SER A 121 -9.54 17.77 -10.81
CA SER A 121 -10.47 16.82 -11.42
C SER A 121 -9.80 15.47 -11.63
N TYR A 122 -8.64 15.44 -12.28
CA TYR A 122 -7.88 14.21 -12.47
C TYR A 122 -7.53 13.51 -11.15
N LEU A 123 -7.15 14.26 -10.11
CA LEU A 123 -6.93 13.68 -8.78
C LEU A 123 -8.20 13.01 -8.23
N LYS A 124 -9.39 13.61 -8.42
CA LYS A 124 -10.65 12.97 -8.02
C LYS A 124 -10.89 11.68 -8.78
N ASP A 125 -10.63 11.67 -10.08
CA ASP A 125 -10.80 10.49 -10.93
C ASP A 125 -9.84 9.37 -10.52
N ILE A 126 -8.56 9.69 -10.29
CA ILE A 126 -7.57 8.74 -9.76
C ILE A 126 -8.03 8.13 -8.43
N TYR A 127 -8.49 8.96 -7.49
CA TYR A 127 -9.02 8.44 -6.21
C TYR A 127 -10.25 7.56 -6.41
N PHE A 128 -11.06 7.82 -7.44
CA PHE A 128 -12.24 7.05 -7.75
C PHE A 128 -11.88 5.69 -8.36
N GLU A 129 -11.01 5.66 -9.36
CA GLU A 129 -10.56 4.46 -10.05
C GLU A 129 -9.84 3.49 -9.09
N VAL A 130 -8.86 4.00 -8.34
CA VAL A 130 -8.17 3.21 -7.29
C VAL A 130 -9.16 2.74 -6.23
N GLY A 131 -10.12 3.58 -5.86
CA GLY A 131 -11.11 3.26 -4.84
C GLY A 131 -12.06 2.15 -5.24
N ILE A 132 -12.53 2.14 -6.48
CA ILE A 132 -13.38 1.06 -7.01
C ILE A 132 -12.62 -0.26 -6.98
N LEU A 133 -11.41 -0.28 -7.54
CA LEU A 133 -10.60 -1.50 -7.58
C LEU A 133 -10.27 -2.00 -6.17
N ALA A 134 -9.98 -1.10 -5.23
CA ALA A 134 -9.65 -1.49 -3.87
C ALA A 134 -10.83 -2.13 -3.13
N ILE A 135 -12.05 -1.66 -3.40
CA ILE A 135 -13.29 -2.27 -2.87
C ILE A 135 -13.54 -3.62 -3.53
N LEU A 136 -13.41 -3.71 -4.86
CA LEU A 136 -13.60 -4.97 -5.61
C LEU A 136 -12.61 -6.07 -5.16
N ASN A 137 -11.37 -5.69 -4.89
CA ASN A 137 -10.33 -6.62 -4.43
C ASN A 137 -10.39 -6.90 -2.91
N GLY A 138 -11.41 -6.38 -2.20
CA GLY A 138 -11.60 -6.59 -0.76
C GLY A 138 -10.52 -5.95 0.13
N LEU A 139 -9.77 -4.97 -0.40
CA LEU A 139 -8.77 -4.20 0.36
C LEU A 139 -9.43 -3.11 1.20
N ILE A 140 -10.60 -2.64 0.79
CA ILE A 140 -11.46 -1.75 1.56
C ILE A 140 -12.83 -2.41 1.72
N ASN A 141 -13.21 -2.69 2.95
CA ASN A 141 -14.44 -3.41 3.30
C ASN A 141 -15.37 -2.52 4.11
N GLU A 142 -16.64 -2.89 4.28
CA GLU A 142 -17.60 -2.11 5.08
C GLU A 142 -17.11 -1.81 6.50
N ASN A 143 -16.37 -2.76 7.10
CA ASN A 143 -15.81 -2.62 8.45
C ASN A 143 -14.71 -1.54 8.53
N THR A 144 -14.03 -1.20 7.42
CA THR A 144 -13.08 -0.08 7.38
C THR A 144 -13.75 1.27 7.06
N ILE A 145 -15.03 1.26 6.64
CA ILE A 145 -15.79 2.45 6.27
C ILE A 145 -16.73 2.91 7.41
N LYS A 146 -17.31 1.97 8.17
CA LYS A 146 -18.11 2.25 9.39
C LYS A 146 -17.26 2.96 10.44
#